data_AF-A0A8X6PHS7-F1
#
_entry.id   AF-A0A8X6PHS7-F1
#
_cell.length_a   1.000
_cell.length_b   1.000
_cell.length_c   1.000
_cell.angle_alpha   90.00
_cell.angle_beta   90.00
_cell.angle_gamma   90.00
#
_symmetry.space_group_name_H-M   'P 1'
#
loop_
_entity.id
_entity.type
_entity.pdbx_description
1 polymer ?
#
loop_
_entity_poly.entity_id
_entity_poly.type
_entity_poly.pdbx_seq_one_letter_code
_entity_poly.pdbx_strand_id
1 'polypeptide(L)'
;CESLTREKPTILIDTTRRPRAIGNRAGTLVKKVARKMGIPTVSATYGKMEGIMEWENLSDMEKQYLVQIAPPGYIITQAVRDVASHQNMTTTGVLFDESIGKHLFNIHAVDLCRRFSS
;
A
#
# COMPACT_ATOMS: atom_id res chain seq x y z
N CYS A 1 -9.46 10.87 -17.90
CA CYS A 1 -10.83 10.50 -17.48
C CYS A 1 -11.78 10.25 -18.65
N GLU A 2 -11.47 10.72 -19.87
CA GLU A 2 -12.33 10.59 -21.03
C GLU A 2 -12.71 9.13 -21.39
N SER A 3 -11.75 8.20 -21.26
CA SER A 3 -12.01 6.76 -21.43
C SER A 3 -12.93 6.18 -20.32
N LEU A 4 -12.79 6.63 -19.06
CA LEU A 4 -13.66 6.20 -17.94
C LEU A 4 -15.11 6.65 -18.13
N THR A 5 -15.32 7.82 -18.74
CA THR A 5 -16.66 8.36 -19.01
C THR A 5 -17.32 7.76 -20.25
N ARG A 6 -16.53 7.30 -21.22
CA ARG A 6 -17.01 6.77 -22.50
C ARG A 6 -17.47 5.31 -22.40
N GLU A 7 -16.66 4.47 -21.77
CA GLU A 7 -16.92 3.01 -21.73
C GLU A 7 -17.53 2.55 -20.40
N LYS A 8 -17.57 3.41 -19.37
CA LYS A 8 -18.09 3.12 -18.01
C LYS A 8 -17.61 1.75 -17.49
N PRO A 9 -16.36 1.65 -17.01
CA PRO A 9 -15.84 0.38 -16.53
C PRO A 9 -16.65 -0.14 -15.34
N THR A 10 -16.95 -1.44 -15.35
CA THR A 10 -17.67 -2.12 -14.26
C THR A 10 -16.79 -2.32 -13.02
N ILE A 11 -15.48 -2.39 -13.21
CA ILE A 11 -14.48 -2.54 -12.15
C ILE A 11 -13.21 -1.78 -12.49
N LEU A 12 -12.56 -1.23 -11.47
CA LEU A 12 -11.26 -0.58 -11.58
C LEU A 12 -10.22 -1.37 -10.77
N ILE A 13 -9.13 -1.75 -11.42
CA ILE A 13 -8.00 -2.40 -10.77
C ILE A 13 -6.86 -1.40 -10.67
N ASP A 14 -6.58 -0.95 -9.45
CA ASP A 14 -5.56 0.05 -9.16
C ASP A 14 -4.28 -0.63 -8.64
N THR A 15 -3.33 -0.86 -9.53
CA THR A 15 -1.98 -1.36 -9.19
C THR A 15 -0.95 -0.24 -9.17
N THR A 16 -1.36 1.02 -9.01
CA THR A 16 -0.43 2.15 -9.09
C THR A 16 0.67 2.00 -8.02
N ARG A 17 1.91 1.79 -8.46
CA ARG A 17 3.05 1.91 -7.56
C ARG A 17 3.18 3.37 -7.15
N ARG A 18 3.77 3.62 -5.98
CA ARG A 18 4.41 4.91 -5.70
C ARG A 18 5.87 4.82 -6.14
N PRO A 19 6.27 5.25 -7.35
CA PRO A 19 7.66 5.57 -7.59
C PRO A 19 8.02 6.82 -6.79
N ARG A 20 9.24 6.77 -6.26
CA ARG A 20 9.91 7.62 -5.28
C ARG A 20 10.12 9.09 -5.72
N ALA A 21 9.11 9.78 -6.22
CA ALA A 21 9.15 11.23 -6.43
C ALA A 21 8.18 11.90 -5.46
N ILE A 22 8.71 12.76 -4.58
CA ILE A 22 7.94 13.77 -3.86
C ILE A 22 7.13 14.52 -4.92
N GLY A 23 5.83 14.22 -5.03
CA GLY A 23 4.96 14.74 -6.10
C GLY A 23 4.12 13.70 -6.85
N ASN A 24 4.44 12.40 -6.79
CA ASN A 24 3.61 11.40 -7.47
C ASN A 24 2.31 11.12 -6.69
N ARG A 25 1.27 11.89 -7.04
CA ARG A 25 -0.10 11.79 -6.52
C ARG A 25 -0.99 10.88 -7.38
N ALA A 26 -0.43 10.11 -8.31
CA ALA A 26 -1.23 9.32 -9.26
C ALA A 26 -2.16 8.33 -8.54
N GLY A 27 -1.67 7.54 -7.59
CA GLY A 27 -2.52 6.60 -6.84
C GLY A 27 -3.59 7.31 -6.01
N THR A 28 -3.26 8.45 -5.40
CA THR A 28 -4.22 9.31 -4.70
C THR A 28 -5.31 9.83 -5.63
N LEU A 29 -4.92 10.28 -6.82
CA LEU A 29 -5.85 10.82 -7.82
C LEU A 29 -6.77 9.73 -8.39
N VAL A 30 -6.23 8.55 -8.70
CA VAL A 30 -7.01 7.40 -9.19
C VAL A 30 -8.07 7.03 -8.16
N LYS A 31 -7.71 6.93 -6.88
CA LYS A 31 -8.65 6.62 -5.79
C LYS A 31 -9.73 7.69 -5.62
N LYS A 32 -9.38 8.97 -5.69
CA LYS A 32 -10.35 10.07 -5.63
C LYS A 32 -11.34 10.03 -6.80
N VAL A 33 -10.84 9.80 -8.00
CA VAL A 33 -11.69 9.69 -9.20
C VAL A 33 -12.60 8.48 -9.09
N ALA A 34 -12.07 7.31 -8.72
CA ALA A 34 -12.84 6.09 -8.57
C ALA A 34 -13.93 6.20 -7.50
N ARG A 35 -13.59 6.78 -6.33
CA ARG A 35 -14.54 7.08 -5.24
C ARG A 35 -15.64 8.02 -5.71
N LYS A 36 -15.28 9.14 -6.36
CA LYS A 36 -16.24 10.14 -6.87
C LYS A 36 -17.18 9.56 -7.94
N MET A 37 -16.67 8.64 -8.76
CA MET A 37 -17.43 8.00 -9.82
C MET A 37 -18.24 6.78 -9.34
N GLY A 38 -18.09 6.38 -8.07
CA GLY A 38 -18.78 5.20 -7.52
C GLY A 38 -18.38 3.88 -8.20
N ILE A 39 -17.17 3.81 -8.74
CA ILE A 39 -16.71 2.63 -9.49
C ILE A 39 -16.16 1.59 -8.49
N PRO A 40 -16.67 0.34 -8.50
CA PRO A 40 -16.08 -0.75 -7.72
C PRO A 40 -14.59 -0.87 -8.01
N THR A 41 -13.76 -0.75 -6.98
CA THR A 41 -12.31 -0.61 -7.13
C THR A 41 -11.57 -1.56 -6.21
N VAL A 42 -10.67 -2.35 -6.78
CA VAL A 42 -9.68 -3.13 -6.05
C VAL A 42 -8.34 -2.43 -6.18
N SER A 43 -7.76 -1.99 -5.08
CA SER A 43 -6.45 -1.34 -5.08
C SER A 43 -5.43 -2.21 -4.37
N ALA A 44 -4.28 -2.36 -5.04
CA ALA A 44 -3.07 -3.02 -4.55
C ALA A 44 -1.93 -2.01 -4.34
N THR A 45 -2.26 -0.73 -4.17
CA THR A 45 -1.24 0.32 -3.99
C THR A 45 -0.56 0.21 -2.63
N TYR A 46 0.73 0.50 -2.59
CA TYR A 46 1.48 0.58 -1.33
C TYR A 46 1.10 1.86 -0.53
N GLY A 47 0.92 1.71 0.77
CA GLY A 47 0.51 2.75 1.72
C GLY A 47 1.26 2.74 3.05
N LYS A 48 0.93 3.65 3.97
CA LYS A 48 1.38 3.53 5.36
C LYS A 48 0.49 2.52 6.09
N MET A 49 1.00 1.93 7.17
CA MET A 49 0.29 0.91 7.96
C MET A 49 -0.99 1.46 8.63
N GLU A 50 -1.07 2.77 8.86
CA GLU A 50 -2.28 3.44 9.37
C GLU A 50 -3.29 3.82 8.27
N GLY A 51 -2.96 3.52 7.01
CA GLY A 51 -3.84 3.73 5.89
C GLY A 51 -3.14 4.20 4.63
N ILE A 52 -3.83 3.97 3.52
CA ILE A 52 -3.57 4.73 2.30
C ILE A 52 -4.50 5.92 2.40
N MET A 53 -3.93 7.13 2.46
CA MET A 53 -4.54 8.46 2.69
C MET A 53 -5.95 8.74 2.10
N GLU A 54 -6.48 7.90 1.22
CA GLU A 54 -7.79 8.08 0.57
C GLU A 54 -8.85 7.05 1.00
N TRP A 55 -8.47 5.98 1.69
CA TRP A 55 -9.37 4.91 2.15
C TRP A 55 -9.41 4.76 3.69
N GLU A 56 -8.86 5.74 4.41
CA GLU A 56 -8.89 5.80 5.88
C GLU A 56 -10.31 6.11 6.41
N ASN A 57 -11.07 6.93 5.67
CA ASN A 57 -12.39 7.42 6.07
C ASN A 57 -13.45 7.06 5.02
N LEU A 58 -13.67 5.75 4.85
CA LEU A 58 -14.76 5.22 4.02
C LEU A 58 -16.05 5.08 4.84
N SER A 59 -17.16 5.53 4.27
CA SER A 59 -18.50 5.20 4.75
C SER A 59 -18.80 3.70 4.62
N ASP A 60 -19.82 3.20 5.33
CA ASP A 60 -20.16 1.78 5.30
C ASP A 60 -20.59 1.28 3.91
N MET A 61 -21.17 2.17 3.10
CA MET A 61 -21.47 1.89 1.69
C MET A 61 -20.19 1.80 0.85
N GLU A 62 -19.24 2.72 1.04
CA GLU A 62 -17.97 2.74 0.31
C GLU A 62 -17.10 1.52 0.59
N LYS A 63 -17.14 0.99 1.82
CA LYS A 63 -16.43 -0.25 2.19
C LYS A 63 -16.89 -1.48 1.41
N GLN A 64 -18.10 -1.46 0.83
CA GLN A 64 -18.63 -2.59 0.07
C GLN A 64 -18.02 -2.71 -1.33
N TYR A 65 -17.50 -1.61 -1.90
CA TYR A 65 -17.01 -1.58 -3.28
C TYR A 65 -15.59 -1.02 -3.44
N LEU A 66 -15.02 -0.39 -2.41
CA LEU A 66 -13.63 0.07 -2.40
C LEU A 66 -12.80 -0.88 -1.53
N VAL A 67 -12.07 -1.79 -2.18
CA VAL A 67 -11.35 -2.88 -1.52
C VAL A 67 -9.85 -2.69 -1.62
N GLN A 68 -9.17 -2.71 -0.48
CA GLN A 68 -7.71 -2.74 -0.40
C GLN A 68 -7.20 -4.14 -0.19
N ILE A 69 -6.30 -4.55 -1.08
CA ILE A 69 -5.49 -5.74 -0.88
C ILE A 69 -4.07 -5.33 -0.49
N ALA A 70 -3.51 -6.02 0.50
CA ALA A 70 -2.10 -5.85 0.84
C ALA A 70 -1.26 -6.41 -0.32
N PRO A 71 -0.37 -5.61 -0.95
CA PRO A 71 0.45 -6.14 -2.02
C PRO A 71 1.43 -7.18 -1.46
N PRO A 72 1.86 -8.17 -2.27
CA PRO A 72 2.69 -9.29 -1.80
C PRO A 72 3.96 -8.86 -1.05
N GLY A 73 4.49 -7.66 -1.32
CA GLY A 73 5.67 -7.15 -0.62
C GLY A 73 5.50 -6.86 0.88
N TYR A 74 4.28 -6.71 1.37
CA TYR A 74 4.02 -6.46 2.81
C TYR A 74 4.37 -7.67 3.68
N ILE A 75 4.27 -8.88 3.14
CA ILE A 75 4.55 -10.11 3.91
C ILE A 75 6.02 -10.21 4.30
N ILE A 76 6.92 -9.65 3.49
CA ILE A 76 8.37 -9.82 3.68
C ILE A 76 8.81 -9.17 4.99
N THR A 77 8.32 -7.97 5.29
CA THR A 77 8.65 -7.28 6.55
C THR A 77 8.06 -7.99 7.76
N GLN A 78 6.89 -8.60 7.61
CA GLN A 78 6.29 -9.39 8.69
C GLN A 78 7.06 -10.69 8.91
N ALA A 79 7.44 -11.39 7.84
CA ALA A 79 8.25 -12.61 7.93
C ALA A 79 9.61 -12.36 8.61
N VAL A 80 10.28 -11.26 8.27
CA VAL A 80 11.54 -10.87 8.94
C VAL A 80 11.31 -10.63 10.43
N ARG A 81 10.20 -9.98 10.81
CA ARG A 81 9.84 -9.78 12.22
C ARG A 81 9.59 -11.11 12.93
N ASP A 82 8.81 -11.97 12.32
CA ASP A 82 8.46 -13.26 12.90
C ASP A 82 9.74 -14.08 13.15
N VAL A 83 10.66 -14.14 12.17
CA VAL A 83 11.96 -14.81 12.34
C VAL A 83 12.76 -14.19 13.49
N ALA A 84 12.91 -12.86 13.53
CA ALA A 84 13.68 -12.19 14.57
C ALA A 84 13.09 -12.44 15.98
N SER A 85 11.76 -12.39 16.12
CA SER A 85 11.07 -12.68 17.37
C SER A 85 11.19 -14.15 17.78
N HIS A 86 11.06 -15.09 16.84
CA HIS A 86 11.21 -16.53 17.12
C HIS A 86 12.65 -16.89 17.54
N GLN A 87 13.65 -16.14 17.08
CA GLN A 87 15.05 -16.33 17.42
C GLN A 87 15.52 -15.48 18.62
N ASN A 88 14.62 -14.76 19.30
CA ASN A 88 14.94 -13.84 20.41
C ASN A 88 16.06 -12.83 20.07
N MET A 89 16.08 -12.33 18.83
CA MET A 89 17.07 -11.34 18.40
C MET A 89 16.68 -9.96 18.94
N THR A 90 17.53 -9.38 19.79
CA THR A 90 17.33 -8.02 20.36
C THR A 90 17.61 -6.92 19.33
N THR A 91 18.53 -7.17 18.38
CA THR A 91 18.88 -6.26 17.29
C THR A 91 19.02 -7.06 16.01
N THR A 92 18.39 -6.60 14.92
CA THR A 92 18.46 -7.25 13.60
C THR A 92 18.78 -6.22 12.53
N GLY A 93 19.83 -6.47 11.74
CA GLY A 93 20.15 -5.70 10.55
C GLY A 93 19.63 -6.41 9.30
N VAL A 94 18.97 -5.67 8.40
CA VAL A 94 18.48 -6.21 7.11
C VAL A 94 19.33 -5.61 5.99
N LEU A 95 20.11 -6.45 5.33
CA LEU A 95 20.84 -6.08 4.11
C LEU A 95 19.97 -6.45 2.90
N PHE A 96 19.83 -5.51 1.98
CA PHE A 96 19.12 -5.73 0.73
C PHE A 96 19.88 -5.06 -0.41
N ASP A 97 19.83 -5.68 -1.58
CA ASP A 97 20.33 -5.07 -2.80
C ASP A 97 19.46 -3.87 -3.20
N GLU A 98 20.03 -2.93 -3.96
CA GLU A 98 19.35 -1.74 -4.43
C GLU A 98 18.06 -2.05 -5.20
N SER A 99 18.02 -3.18 -5.92
CA SER A 99 16.83 -3.64 -6.62
C SER A 99 15.66 -3.91 -5.67
N ILE A 100 15.93 -4.52 -4.51
CA ILE A 100 14.94 -4.88 -3.49
C ILE A 100 14.59 -3.64 -2.63
N GLY A 101 15.59 -2.84 -2.26
CA GLY A 101 15.40 -1.60 -1.48
C GLY A 101 14.53 -0.56 -2.18
N LYS A 102 14.51 -0.55 -3.51
CA LYS A 102 13.65 0.30 -4.33
C LYS A 102 12.18 -0.16 -4.34
N HIS A 103 11.89 -1.43 -4.04
CA HIS A 103 10.56 -2.02 -4.18
C HIS A 103 9.86 -2.45 -2.89
N LEU A 104 10.61 -2.75 -1.82
CA LEU A 104 10.07 -3.43 -0.64
C LEU A 104 10.24 -2.65 0.68
N PHE A 105 11.44 -2.14 0.95
CA PHE A 105 11.79 -1.74 2.32
C PHE A 105 11.67 -0.25 2.64
N ASN A 106 11.53 0.63 1.64
CA ASN A 106 11.48 2.08 1.92
C ASN A 106 10.18 2.57 2.57
N ILE A 107 9.14 1.74 2.63
CA ILE A 107 7.85 2.05 3.27
C ILE A 107 7.75 1.40 4.67
N HIS A 108 8.48 0.30 4.89
CA HIS A 108 8.38 -0.54 6.09
C HIS A 108 9.65 -0.58 6.95
N ALA A 109 10.80 -0.06 6.49
CA ALA A 109 12.03 -0.05 7.29
C ALA A 109 11.90 0.82 8.56
N VAL A 110 11.10 1.89 8.51
CA VAL A 110 10.78 2.72 9.67
C VAL A 110 9.92 1.94 10.69
N ASP A 111 9.07 1.02 10.22
CA ASP A 111 8.20 0.18 11.06
C ASP A 111 8.90 -1.05 11.66
N LEU A 112 9.98 -1.53 11.02
CA LEU A 112 10.84 -2.53 11.66
C LEU A 112 11.48 -1.90 12.90
N CYS A 113 12.17 -0.75 12.77
CA CYS A 113 12.87 -0.12 13.88
C CYS A 113 11.96 0.37 15.01
N ARG A 114 10.77 0.93 14.73
CA ARG A 114 9.92 1.52 15.79
C ARG A 114 9.28 0.51 16.74
N ARG A 115 9.14 -0.76 16.35
CA ARG A 115 8.42 -1.79 17.12
C ARG A 115 9.31 -2.84 17.80
N PHE A 116 10.62 -2.81 17.59
CA PHE A 116 11.59 -3.61 18.36
C PHE A 116 12.04 -2.94 19.66
N SER A 117 11.65 -1.68 19.93
CA SER A 117 12.02 -0.93 21.14
C SER A 117 10.90 -0.83 22.19
N SER A 118 9.95 -1.78 22.22
CA SER A 118 8.92 -1.89 23.28
C SER A 118 9.18 -3.07 24.19
#